data_AF-A0AAU1KGF0-F1
#
_entry.id   AF-A0AAU1KGF0-F1
#
_cell.length_a   1.000
_cell.length_b   1.000
_cell.length_c   1.000
_cell.angle_alpha   90.00
_cell.angle_beta   90.00
_cell.angle_gamma   90.00
#
_symmetry.space_group_name_H-M   'P 1'
#
loop_
_entity.id
_entity.type
_entity.pdbx_description
1 polymer ?
#
loop_
_entity_poly.entity_id
_entity_poly.type
_entity_poly.pdbx_seq_one_letter_code
_entity_poly.pdbx_strand_id
1 'polypeptide(L)'
;MSEQRTTVTELLKLGHGVTPEDNPEVTPEQFGLAEFEYVETIIYAGPDEILSMLRTLKAENFIGLPPWARNLAYRIACLQRPDDAALLREAADDLLAFGPDWDDIAEELQAKADVLDPPQGPAAAS
;
A
#
# COMPACT_ATOMS: atom_id res chain seq x y z
N MET A 1 -11.65 0.86 -25.65
CA MET A 1 -12.18 0.43 -24.33
C MET A 1 -12.01 1.61 -23.42
N SER A 2 -13.12 2.21 -22.95
CA SER A 2 -13.02 3.30 -21.98
C SER A 2 -12.49 2.69 -20.68
N GLU A 3 -11.29 3.06 -20.24
CA GLU A 3 -10.81 2.69 -18.91
C GLU A 3 -11.78 3.33 -17.91
N GLN A 4 -12.51 2.49 -17.18
CA GLN A 4 -13.30 2.95 -16.05
C GLN A 4 -12.28 3.43 -15.01
N ARG A 5 -12.26 4.73 -14.71
CA ARG A 5 -11.33 5.27 -13.72
C ARG A 5 -11.79 4.83 -12.33
N THR A 6 -11.03 3.94 -11.69
CA THR A 6 -11.27 3.52 -10.31
C THR A 6 -11.28 4.73 -9.39
N THR A 7 -12.24 4.82 -8.48
CA THR A 7 -12.31 5.95 -7.54
C THR A 7 -11.68 5.59 -6.19
N VAL A 8 -11.11 6.57 -5.50
CA VAL A 8 -10.61 6.36 -4.13
C VAL A 8 -11.71 5.85 -3.20
N THR A 9 -12.94 6.34 -3.34
CA THR A 9 -14.10 5.88 -2.55
C THR A 9 -14.38 4.39 -2.72
N GLU A 10 -14.25 3.88 -3.95
CA GLU A 10 -14.41 2.46 -4.25
C GLU A 10 -13.30 1.63 -3.63
N LEU A 11 -12.05 2.08 -3.76
CA LEU A 11 -10.90 1.43 -3.13
C LEU A 11 -11.00 1.39 -1.60
N LEU A 12 -11.49 2.46 -0.96
CA LEU A 12 -11.73 2.49 0.48
C LEU A 12 -12.77 1.44 0.89
N LYS A 13 -13.89 1.36 0.16
CA LYS A 13 -14.92 0.34 0.40
C LYS A 13 -14.33 -1.08 0.30
N LEU A 14 -13.51 -1.33 -0.72
CA LEU A 14 -12.87 -2.64 -0.91
C LEU A 14 -11.84 -2.93 0.19
N GLY A 15 -11.05 -1.94 0.61
CA GLY A 15 -10.10 -2.06 1.71
C GLY A 15 -10.76 -2.42 3.04
N HIS A 16 -11.91 -1.82 3.36
CA HIS A 16 -12.71 -2.25 4.52
C HIS A 16 -13.30 -3.66 4.34
N GLY A 17 -13.71 -4.01 3.11
CA GLY A 17 -14.28 -5.33 2.81
C GLY A 17 -13.32 -6.49 3.05
N VAL A 18 -12.01 -6.26 2.88
CA VAL A 18 -10.97 -7.26 3.17
C VAL A 18 -10.49 -7.28 4.62
N THR A 19 -11.17 -6.55 5.51
CA THR A 19 -10.87 -6.46 6.93
C THR A 19 -12.02 -7.09 7.74
N PRO A 20 -12.04 -8.43 7.89
CA PRO A 20 -13.17 -9.12 8.51
C PRO A 20 -13.33 -8.80 10.00
N GLU A 21 -12.27 -8.30 10.65
CA GLU A 21 -12.30 -7.82 12.04
C GLU A 21 -13.30 -6.65 12.23
N ASP A 22 -13.54 -5.86 11.17
CA ASP A 22 -14.49 -4.75 11.18
C ASP A 22 -15.94 -5.21 10.97
N ASN A 23 -16.16 -6.46 10.56
CA ASN A 23 -17.49 -7.02 10.31
C ASN A 23 -17.59 -8.52 10.68
N PRO A 24 -17.93 -8.85 11.94
CA PRO A 24 -18.01 -10.24 12.40
C PRO A 24 -19.15 -11.06 11.78
N GLU A 25 -20.06 -10.43 11.03
CA GLU A 25 -21.16 -11.11 10.34
C GLU A 25 -20.79 -11.55 8.92
N VAL A 26 -19.59 -11.21 8.43
CA VAL A 26 -19.16 -11.56 7.06
C VAL A 26 -19.04 -13.08 6.90
N THR A 27 -19.71 -13.65 5.90
CA THR A 27 -19.55 -15.09 5.59
C THR A 27 -18.24 -15.34 4.82
N PRO A 28 -17.70 -16.57 4.85
CA PRO A 28 -16.52 -16.90 4.05
C PRO A 28 -16.67 -16.60 2.55
N GLU A 29 -17.86 -16.79 1.98
CA GLU A 29 -18.15 -16.48 0.57
C GLU A 29 -18.14 -14.98 0.30
N GLN A 30 -18.68 -14.17 1.22
CA GLN A 30 -18.65 -12.72 1.11
C GLN A 30 -17.22 -12.18 1.24
N PHE A 31 -16.44 -12.75 2.16
CA PHE A 31 -15.04 -12.40 2.31
C PHE A 31 -14.22 -12.75 1.06
N GLY A 32 -14.38 -13.97 0.52
CA GLY A 32 -13.68 -14.38 -0.71
C GLY A 32 -14.06 -13.53 -1.93
N LEU A 33 -15.31 -13.06 -2.01
CA LEU A 33 -15.72 -12.09 -3.05
C LEU A 33 -15.03 -10.73 -2.85
N ALA A 34 -14.96 -10.23 -1.61
CA ALA A 34 -14.28 -8.98 -1.31
C ALA A 34 -12.77 -9.05 -1.63
N GLU A 35 -12.12 -10.16 -1.33
CA GLU A 35 -10.71 -10.40 -1.71
C GLU A 35 -10.53 -10.36 -3.23
N PHE A 36 -11.40 -11.05 -3.98
CA PHE A 36 -11.37 -11.06 -5.43
C PHE A 36 -11.57 -9.66 -6.02
N GLU A 37 -12.61 -8.94 -5.58
CA GLU A 37 -12.92 -7.59 -6.05
C GLU A 37 -11.79 -6.61 -5.71
N TYR A 38 -11.19 -6.71 -4.52
CA TYR A 38 -10.04 -5.89 -4.14
C TYR A 38 -8.85 -6.15 -5.07
N VAL A 39 -8.49 -7.41 -5.30
CA VAL A 39 -7.37 -7.77 -6.18
C VAL A 39 -7.64 -7.31 -7.62
N GLU A 40 -8.82 -7.58 -8.18
CA GLU A 40 -9.17 -7.16 -9.53
C GLU A 40 -9.12 -5.64 -9.69
N THR A 41 -9.56 -4.90 -8.68
CA THR A 41 -9.61 -3.43 -8.75
C THR A 41 -8.24 -2.80 -8.53
N ILE A 42 -7.47 -3.25 -7.53
CA ILE A 42 -6.21 -2.62 -7.13
C ILE A 42 -5.12 -2.74 -8.21
N ILE A 43 -5.10 -3.82 -8.99
CA ILE A 43 -4.09 -4.03 -10.03
C ILE A 43 -4.21 -3.04 -11.21
N TYR A 44 -5.40 -2.46 -11.42
CA TYR A 44 -5.66 -1.46 -12.46
C TYR A 44 -5.79 -0.03 -11.91
N ALA A 45 -5.78 0.15 -10.59
CA ALA A 45 -5.85 1.47 -9.97
C ALA A 45 -4.58 2.29 -10.24
N GLY A 46 -4.74 3.61 -10.35
CA GLY A 46 -3.62 4.53 -10.48
C GLY A 46 -2.84 4.70 -9.16
N PRO A 47 -1.59 5.19 -9.21
CA PRO A 47 -0.73 5.21 -8.03
C PRO A 47 -1.21 6.24 -7.00
N ASP A 48 -1.77 7.37 -7.44
CA ASP A 48 -2.36 8.36 -6.53
C ASP A 48 -3.61 7.85 -5.82
N GLU A 49 -4.43 7.06 -6.51
CA GLU A 49 -5.65 6.48 -5.95
C GLU A 49 -5.30 5.44 -4.89
N ILE A 50 -4.32 4.58 -5.20
CA ILE A 50 -3.76 3.60 -4.27
C ILE A 50 -3.18 4.28 -3.03
N LEU A 51 -2.33 5.30 -3.20
CA LEU A 51 -1.68 5.97 -2.08
C LEU A 51 -2.67 6.77 -1.23
N SER A 52 -3.68 7.38 -1.85
CA SER A 52 -4.76 8.04 -1.11
C SER A 52 -5.54 7.03 -0.26
N MET A 53 -5.86 5.86 -0.82
CA MET A 53 -6.53 4.79 -0.08
C MET A 53 -5.66 4.30 1.10
N LEU A 54 -4.41 3.91 0.83
CA LEU A 54 -3.48 3.41 1.85
C LEU A 54 -3.30 4.38 3.01
N ARG A 55 -3.04 5.66 2.71
CA ARG A 55 -2.84 6.69 3.74
C ARG A 55 -4.10 6.97 4.54
N THR A 56 -5.27 6.89 3.92
CA THR A 56 -6.56 7.06 4.61
C THR A 56 -6.82 5.89 5.56
N LEU A 57 -6.75 4.65 5.06
CA LEU A 57 -6.99 3.46 5.89
C LEU A 57 -5.96 3.33 7.02
N LYS A 58 -4.70 3.68 6.75
CA LYS A 58 -3.64 3.72 7.77
C LYS A 58 -3.91 4.77 8.85
N ALA A 59 -4.50 5.91 8.50
CA ALA A 59 -4.87 6.95 9.45
C ALA A 59 -6.11 6.59 10.29
N GLU A 60 -7.04 5.83 9.72
CA GLU A 60 -8.21 5.30 10.42
C GLU A 60 -7.85 4.18 11.38
N ASN A 61 -7.05 3.22 10.91
CA ASN A 61 -6.54 2.11 11.69
C ASN A 61 -5.25 1.55 11.06
N PHE A 62 -4.11 1.82 11.69
CA PHE A 62 -2.79 1.39 11.17
C PHE A 62 -2.70 -0.13 10.92
N ILE A 63 -3.37 -0.94 11.74
CA ILE A 63 -3.41 -2.41 11.59
C ILE A 63 -4.64 -2.91 10.82
N GLY A 64 -5.49 -2.00 10.34
CA GLY A 64 -6.80 -2.31 9.78
C GLY A 64 -6.71 -3.14 8.50
N LEU A 65 -5.84 -2.78 7.55
CA LEU A 65 -5.66 -3.63 6.37
C LEU A 65 -4.84 -4.89 6.71
N PRO A 66 -5.26 -6.07 6.23
CA PRO A 66 -4.45 -7.28 6.37
C PRO A 66 -3.13 -7.12 5.61
N PRO A 67 -2.01 -7.68 6.12
CA PRO A 67 -0.69 -7.51 5.53
C PRO A 67 -0.61 -7.79 4.03
N TRP A 68 -1.33 -8.81 3.54
CA TRP A 68 -1.34 -9.16 2.11
C TRP A 68 -1.89 -8.04 1.22
N ALA A 69 -2.93 -7.34 1.66
CA ALA A 69 -3.66 -6.35 0.86
C ALA A 69 -2.85 -5.07 0.68
N ARG A 70 -2.21 -4.60 1.77
CA ARG A 70 -1.32 -3.44 1.75
C ARG A 70 -0.03 -3.74 1.01
N ASN A 71 0.54 -4.92 1.21
CA ASN A 71 1.71 -5.40 0.48
C ASN A 71 1.49 -5.41 -1.02
N LEU A 72 0.32 -5.87 -1.47
CA LEU A 72 -0.06 -5.84 -2.88
C LEU A 72 -0.18 -4.39 -3.39
N ALA A 73 -0.93 -3.55 -2.68
CA ALA A 73 -1.16 -2.16 -3.06
C ALA A 73 0.15 -1.35 -3.18
N TYR A 74 1.03 -1.39 -2.18
CA TYR A 74 2.33 -0.72 -2.24
C TYR A 74 3.20 -1.23 -3.39
N ARG A 75 3.20 -2.54 -3.67
CA ARG A 75 3.95 -3.11 -4.81
C ARG A 75 3.43 -2.60 -6.15
N ILE A 76 2.11 -2.56 -6.34
CA ILE A 76 1.52 -2.00 -7.57
C ILE A 76 1.89 -0.52 -7.71
N ALA A 77 1.78 0.28 -6.64
CA ALA A 77 2.18 1.69 -6.68
C ALA A 77 3.68 1.86 -7.01
N CYS A 78 4.57 1.07 -6.40
CA CYS A 78 6.01 1.10 -6.67
C CYS A 78 6.35 0.70 -8.11
N LEU A 79 5.63 -0.27 -8.70
CA LEU A 79 5.80 -0.64 -10.10
C LEU A 79 5.40 0.48 -11.06
N GLN A 80 4.38 1.26 -10.71
CA GLN A 80 3.92 2.40 -11.51
C GLN A 80 4.79 3.65 -11.31
N ARG A 81 5.47 3.79 -10.16
CA ARG A 81 6.38 4.90 -9.82
C ARG A 81 7.71 4.38 -9.26
N PRO A 82 8.54 3.71 -10.08
CA PRO A 82 9.75 3.06 -9.60
C PRO A 82 10.82 4.05 -9.09
N ASP A 83 10.73 5.32 -9.48
CA ASP A 83 11.71 6.37 -9.16
C ASP A 83 11.19 7.38 -8.12
N ASP A 84 10.04 7.11 -7.48
CA ASP A 84 9.50 7.92 -6.40
C ASP A 84 10.14 7.50 -5.07
N ALA A 85 11.21 8.20 -4.68
CA ALA A 85 11.95 7.88 -3.46
C ALA A 85 11.08 7.94 -2.18
N ALA A 86 10.12 8.85 -2.12
CA ALA A 86 9.23 8.97 -0.95
C ALA A 86 8.30 7.77 -0.85
N LEU A 87 7.75 7.31 -1.98
CA LEU A 87 6.95 6.09 -2.04
C LEU A 87 7.74 4.85 -1.63
N LEU A 88 8.97 4.70 -2.13
CA LEU A 88 9.81 3.54 -1.80
C LEU A 88 10.10 3.47 -0.29
N ARG A 89 10.37 4.61 0.36
CA ARG A 89 10.54 4.69 1.82
C ARG A 89 9.25 4.35 2.57
N GLU A 90 8.12 4.92 2.14
CA GLU A 90 6.82 4.63 2.75
C GLU A 90 6.47 3.13 2.69
N ALA A 91 6.77 2.48 1.57
CA ALA A 91 6.58 1.04 1.40
C ALA A 91 7.55 0.21 2.25
N ALA A 92 8.83 0.61 2.37
CA ALA A 92 9.81 -0.05 3.24
C ALA A 92 9.37 0.03 4.72
N ASP A 93 8.96 1.21 5.18
CA ASP A 93 8.46 1.41 6.54
C ASP A 93 7.24 0.53 6.85
N ASP A 94 6.35 0.32 5.88
CA ASP A 94 5.19 -0.57 6.05
C ASP A 94 5.59 -2.04 6.17
N LEU A 95 6.59 -2.49 5.41
CA LEU A 95 7.10 -3.87 5.50
C LEU A 95 7.75 -4.15 6.87
N LEU A 96 8.60 -3.23 7.33
CA LEU A 96 9.30 -3.35 8.62
C LEU A 96 8.36 -3.41 9.82
N ALA A 97 7.14 -2.88 9.69
CA ALA A 97 6.18 -2.87 10.78
C ALA A 97 5.55 -4.25 11.08
N PHE A 98 5.74 -5.27 10.23
CA PHE A 98 5.00 -6.55 10.33
C PHE A 98 5.86 -7.81 10.33
N GLY A 99 7.01 -7.73 11.03
CA GLY A 99 7.89 -8.87 11.28
C GLY A 99 8.99 -9.04 10.22
N PRO A 100 10.00 -9.87 10.49
CA PRO A 100 11.26 -9.85 9.77
C PRO A 100 11.22 -10.49 8.38
N ASP A 101 10.11 -11.13 8.00
CA ASP A 101 9.99 -11.88 6.73
C ASP A 101 10.21 -11.00 5.49
N TRP A 102 10.10 -9.68 5.63
CA TRP A 102 10.20 -8.71 4.54
C TRP A 102 11.37 -7.72 4.70
N ASP A 103 12.24 -7.90 5.69
CA ASP A 103 13.31 -6.95 6.02
C ASP A 103 14.26 -6.76 4.83
N ASP A 104 14.70 -7.84 4.17
CA ASP A 104 15.58 -7.77 3.00
C ASP A 104 14.98 -6.90 1.88
N ILE A 105 13.66 -7.03 1.63
CA ILE A 105 12.96 -6.24 0.61
C ILE A 105 12.82 -4.78 1.05
N ALA A 106 12.56 -4.54 2.34
CA ALA A 106 12.50 -3.18 2.88
C ALA A 106 13.86 -2.47 2.77
N GLU A 107 14.96 -3.17 3.06
CA GLU A 107 16.32 -2.67 2.90
C GLU A 107 16.63 -2.34 1.43
N GLU A 108 16.24 -3.19 0.48
CA GLU A 108 16.40 -2.93 -0.95
C GLU A 108 15.62 -1.67 -1.40
N LEU A 109 14.38 -1.51 -0.95
CA LEU A 109 13.56 -0.33 -1.24
C LEU A 109 14.19 0.94 -0.65
N GLN A 110 14.67 0.88 0.59
CA GLN A 110 15.33 1.99 1.26
C GLN A 110 16.63 2.38 0.54
N ALA A 111 17.48 1.40 0.20
CA ALA A 111 18.72 1.63 -0.53
C ALA A 111 18.45 2.28 -1.91
N LYS A 112 17.41 1.82 -2.61
CA LYS A 112 16.99 2.44 -3.88
C LYS A 112 16.52 3.88 -3.67
N ALA A 113 15.72 4.14 -2.66
CA ALA A 113 15.27 5.49 -2.34
C ALA A 113 16.43 6.43 -2.01
N ASP A 114 17.45 5.95 -1.29
CA ASP A 114 18.63 6.73 -0.93
C ASP A 114 19.55 7.01 -2.13
N VAL A 115 19.53 6.18 -3.17
CA VAL A 115 20.21 6.49 -4.44
C VAL A 115 19.47 7.60 -5.20
N LEU A 116 18.13 7.55 -5.20
CA LEU A 116 17.27 8.49 -5.93
C LEU A 116 17.22 9.87 -5.26
N ASP A 117 17.17 9.90 -3.93
CA ASP A 117 17.08 11.09 -3.10
C ASP A 117 17.99 10.92 -1.87
N PRO A 118 19.31 11.13 -2.00
CA PRO A 118 20.23 10.87 -0.91
C PRO A 118 19.88 11.66 0.35
N PRO A 119 19.94 11.05 1.54
CA PRO A 119 19.73 11.78 2.78
C PRO A 119 20.69 12.96 2.84
N GLN A 120 20.13 14.16 2.99
CA GLN A 120 20.93 15.37 3.13
C GLN A 120 21.81 15.20 4.37
N GLY A 121 23.13 15.11 4.19
CA GLY A 121 24.08 15.09 5.30
C GLY A 121 23.89 16.31 6.21
N PRO A 122 24.38 16.28 7.46
CA PRO A 122 24.26 17.43 8.34
C PRO A 122 24.83 18.66 7.62
N ALA A 123 23.99 19.70 7.48
CA ALA A 123 24.41 20.96 6.88
C ALA A 123 25.73 21.37 7.53
N ALA A 124 26.79 21.48 6.72
CA ALA A 124 28.11 21.83 7.22
C ALA A 124 27.97 23.13 8.03
N ALA A 125 28.14 23.02 9.34
CA ALA A 125 28.11 24.16 10.25
C ALA A 125 29.19 25.15 9.77
N SER A 126 28.74 26.29 9.26
CA SER A 126 29.59 27.44 8.93
C SER A 126 29.77 28.31 10.16
#